data_AF-A0A453AWA6-F1
#
_entry.id   AF-A0A453AWA6-F1
#
_cell.length_a   1.000
_cell.length_b   1.000
_cell.length_c   1.000
_cell.angle_alpha   90.00
_cell.angle_beta   90.00
_cell.angle_gamma   90.00
#
_symmetry.space_group_name_H-M   'P 1'
#
loop_
_entity.id
_entity.type
_entity.pdbx_description
1 polymer ?
#
loop_
_entity_poly.entity_id
_entity_poly.type
_entity_poly.pdbx_seq_one_letter_code
_entity_poly.pdbx_strand_id
1 'polypeptide(L)'
;ALEDVEKNIFTLRETLSGDGEVEPNQDHVLQIALEICKEGVLSLFVQNLPSLGWEGRKDLAHCWCILLRQKVDESHCCVQYIENHVDLLDFLVVCYKNLEVALNCGNMLRECIKYPSLAKYILESNSFELFFQYVELPNFDIASDALNTFKDLLTRHEDAVSEFLISHYEQFFELYKRLLTSDNYVTRRQSVKFLSEFLLEAPNAQIMKRYILEVRYLNIMMGLLKVL
;
A
#
# COMPACT_ATOMS: atom_id res chain seq x y z
N ALA A 1 -13.88 -1.78 28.43
CA ALA A 1 -13.55 -0.73 27.45
C ALA A 1 -12.84 -1.32 26.24
N LEU A 2 -11.54 -1.64 26.29
CA LEU A 2 -10.83 -2.26 25.15
C LEU A 2 -11.40 -3.65 24.79
N GLU A 3 -11.68 -4.48 25.80
CA GLU A 3 -12.32 -5.79 25.59
C GLU A 3 -13.69 -5.68 24.90
N ASP A 4 -14.45 -4.61 25.16
CA ASP A 4 -15.76 -4.40 24.53
C ASP A 4 -15.59 -3.96 23.08
N VAL A 5 -14.56 -3.15 22.78
CA VAL A 5 -14.20 -2.78 21.41
C VAL A 5 -13.79 -4.02 20.60
N GLU A 6 -12.96 -4.89 21.16
CA GLU A 6 -12.55 -6.12 20.47
C GLU A 6 -13.71 -7.08 20.23
N LYS A 7 -14.62 -7.23 21.20
CA LYS A 7 -15.88 -7.99 21.00
C LYS A 7 -16.71 -7.40 19.87
N ASN A 8 -16.86 -6.08 19.81
CA ASN A 8 -17.61 -5.42 18.74
C ASN A 8 -16.95 -5.60 17.36
N ILE A 9 -15.61 -5.55 17.29
CA ILE A 9 -14.86 -5.80 16.05
C ILE A 9 -15.07 -7.24 15.58
N PHE A 10 -15.03 -8.21 16.51
CA PHE A 10 -15.30 -9.60 16.23
C PHE A 10 -16.72 -9.81 15.68
N THR A 11 -17.74 -9.24 16.35
CA THR A 11 -19.14 -9.32 15.88
C THR A 11 -19.31 -8.65 14.51
N LEU A 12 -18.65 -7.52 14.28
CA LEU A 12 -18.64 -6.86 12.98
C LEU A 12 -18.06 -7.80 11.91
N ARG A 13 -16.93 -8.44 12.19
CA ARG A 13 -16.30 -9.40 11.27
C ARG A 13 -17.24 -10.54 10.92
N GLU A 14 -17.87 -11.18 11.91
CA GLU A 14 -18.85 -12.26 11.64
C GLU A 14 -20.01 -11.78 10.78
N THR A 15 -20.49 -10.57 11.01
CA THR A 15 -21.57 -9.97 10.22
C THR A 15 -21.14 -9.70 8.77
N LEU A 16 -19.91 -9.24 8.57
CA LEU A 16 -19.37 -8.89 7.25
C LEU A 16 -18.94 -10.11 6.42
N SER A 17 -18.37 -11.12 7.07
CA SER A 17 -17.78 -12.30 6.40
C SER A 17 -18.73 -13.50 6.34
N GLY A 18 -19.76 -13.54 7.19
CA GLY A 18 -20.50 -14.75 7.49
C GLY A 18 -19.76 -15.66 8.48
N ASP A 19 -20.46 -16.64 9.02
CA ASP A 19 -19.94 -17.62 10.00
C ASP A 19 -19.49 -18.94 9.36
N GLY A 20 -19.50 -19.02 8.03
CA GLY A 20 -19.16 -20.21 7.24
C GLY A 20 -20.33 -21.14 6.96
N GLU A 21 -21.46 -20.98 7.66
CA GLU A 21 -22.71 -21.68 7.36
C GLU A 21 -23.71 -20.77 6.65
N VAL A 22 -23.71 -19.48 6.98
CA VAL A 22 -24.58 -18.46 6.40
C VAL A 22 -23.77 -17.41 5.66
N GLU A 23 -24.08 -17.20 4.37
CA GLU A 23 -23.48 -16.12 3.59
C GLU A 23 -23.97 -14.75 4.09
N PRO A 24 -23.08 -13.73 4.10
CA PRO A 24 -23.45 -12.40 4.57
C PRO A 24 -24.45 -11.74 3.62
N ASN A 25 -25.50 -11.14 4.19
CA ASN A 25 -26.48 -10.37 3.44
C ASN A 25 -25.82 -9.09 2.89
N GLN A 26 -25.67 -9.00 1.57
CA GLN A 26 -24.96 -7.90 0.91
C GLN A 26 -25.60 -6.53 1.14
N ASP A 27 -26.94 -6.44 1.20
CA ASP A 27 -27.62 -5.18 1.49
C ASP A 27 -27.30 -4.70 2.91
N HIS A 28 -27.23 -5.64 3.86
CA HIS A 28 -26.88 -5.34 5.24
C HIS A 28 -25.41 -4.89 5.37
N VAL A 29 -24.50 -5.58 4.68
CA VAL A 29 -23.07 -5.21 4.62
C VAL A 29 -22.89 -3.81 4.05
N LEU A 30 -23.61 -3.47 2.97
CA LEU A 30 -23.58 -2.15 2.37
C LEU A 30 -24.09 -1.07 3.34
N GLN A 31 -25.20 -1.33 4.03
CA GLN A 31 -25.74 -0.40 5.04
C GLN A 31 -24.75 -0.15 6.18
N ILE A 32 -24.07 -1.20 6.66
CA ILE A 32 -22.99 -1.05 7.66
C ILE A 32 -21.86 -0.17 7.12
N ALA A 33 -21.40 -0.40 5.88
CA ALA A 33 -20.34 0.39 5.29
C ALA A 33 -20.71 1.88 5.19
N LEU A 34 -21.95 2.17 4.80
CA LEU A 34 -22.48 3.53 4.73
C LEU A 34 -22.51 4.23 6.10
N GLU A 35 -23.02 3.56 7.14
CA GLU A 35 -23.06 4.12 8.49
C GLU A 35 -21.66 4.28 9.10
N ILE A 36 -20.74 3.32 8.86
CA ILE A 36 -19.33 3.44 9.28
C ILE A 36 -18.66 4.67 8.66
N CYS A 37 -18.91 4.94 7.37
CA CYS A 37 -18.38 6.14 6.71
C CYS A 37 -19.02 7.41 7.28
N LYS A 38 -20.35 7.43 7.41
CA LYS A 38 -21.11 8.58 7.89
C LYS A 38 -20.73 9.00 9.31
N GLU A 39 -20.52 8.05 10.21
CA GLU A 39 -20.15 8.29 11.60
C GLU A 39 -18.63 8.46 11.80
N GLY A 40 -17.83 8.39 10.72
CA GLY A 40 -16.37 8.55 10.77
C GLY A 40 -15.62 7.42 11.49
N VAL A 41 -16.28 6.27 11.66
CA VAL A 41 -15.70 5.09 12.33
C VAL A 41 -14.54 4.51 11.54
N LEU A 42 -14.53 4.68 10.21
CA LEU A 42 -13.45 4.18 9.35
C LEU A 42 -12.08 4.81 9.71
N SER A 43 -12.04 6.08 10.11
CA SER A 43 -10.83 6.73 10.60
C SER A 43 -10.33 6.13 11.92
N LEU A 44 -11.26 5.77 12.81
CA LEU A 44 -10.94 5.16 14.10
C LEU A 44 -10.32 3.77 13.95
N PHE A 45 -10.65 3.05 12.87
CA PHE A 45 -10.04 1.74 12.57
C PHE A 45 -8.53 1.89 12.40
N VAL A 46 -8.11 2.86 11.58
CA VAL A 46 -6.70 3.11 11.29
C VAL A 46 -5.98 3.65 12.52
N GLN A 47 -6.53 4.67 13.17
CA GLN A 47 -5.89 5.38 14.28
C GLN A 47 -5.73 4.50 15.53
N ASN A 48 -6.71 3.64 15.82
CA ASN A 48 -6.70 2.80 17.02
C ASN A 48 -6.12 1.40 16.79
N LEU A 49 -5.77 1.02 15.55
CA LEU A 49 -5.15 -0.28 15.26
C LEU A 49 -3.99 -0.63 16.21
N PRO A 50 -3.05 0.29 16.54
CA PRO A 50 -1.96 -0.01 17.49
C PRO A 50 -2.41 -0.36 18.91
N SER A 51 -3.60 0.12 19.33
CA SER A 51 -4.13 -0.10 20.67
C SER A 51 -4.81 -1.46 20.86
N LEU A 52 -5.17 -2.13 19.77
CA LEU A 52 -5.84 -3.43 19.79
C LEU A 52 -4.84 -4.56 20.06
N GLY A 53 -5.32 -5.67 20.60
CA GLY A 53 -4.60 -6.94 20.68
C GLY A 53 -4.44 -7.61 19.32
N TRP A 54 -3.66 -8.69 19.28
CA TRP A 54 -3.30 -9.38 18.02
C TRP A 54 -4.53 -9.84 17.21
N GLU A 55 -5.50 -10.50 17.85
CA GLU A 55 -6.71 -10.96 17.16
C GLU A 55 -7.57 -9.77 16.69
N GLY A 56 -7.73 -8.74 17.53
CA GLY A 56 -8.48 -7.54 17.19
C GLY A 56 -7.91 -6.81 15.96
N ARG A 57 -6.57 -6.71 15.83
CA ARG A 57 -5.91 -6.14 14.65
C ARG A 57 -6.19 -6.93 13.38
N LYS A 58 -6.18 -8.26 13.48
CA LYS A 58 -6.44 -9.17 12.36
C LYS A 58 -7.90 -9.08 11.91
N ASP A 59 -8.84 -9.13 12.84
CA ASP A 59 -10.27 -9.01 12.56
C ASP A 59 -10.58 -7.63 11.96
N LEU A 60 -10.04 -6.55 12.52
CA LEU A 60 -10.24 -5.20 12.01
C LEU A 60 -9.67 -5.01 10.59
N ALA A 61 -8.47 -5.52 10.33
CA ALA A 61 -7.89 -5.49 8.99
C ALA A 61 -8.72 -6.31 7.99
N HIS A 62 -9.35 -7.41 8.43
CA HIS A 62 -10.26 -8.19 7.58
C HIS A 62 -11.54 -7.41 7.26
N CYS A 63 -12.16 -6.80 8.27
CA CYS A 63 -13.32 -5.91 8.09
C CYS A 63 -12.99 -4.78 7.10
N TRP A 64 -11.84 -4.14 7.25
CA TRP A 64 -11.34 -3.10 6.35
C TRP A 64 -11.34 -3.56 4.88
N CYS A 65 -10.80 -4.74 4.59
CA CYS A 65 -10.76 -5.29 3.24
C CYS A 65 -12.15 -5.51 2.63
N ILE A 66 -13.13 -5.93 3.44
CA ILE A 66 -14.52 -6.16 2.98
C ILE A 66 -15.23 -4.84 2.73
N LEU A 67 -15.10 -3.90 3.67
CA LEU A 67 -15.76 -2.59 3.62
C LEU A 67 -15.29 -1.76 2.41
N LEU A 68 -14.00 -1.77 2.10
CA LEU A 68 -13.46 -1.05 0.94
C LEU A 68 -14.08 -1.48 -0.40
N ARG A 69 -14.52 -2.75 -0.50
CA ARG A 69 -15.10 -3.31 -1.73
C ARG A 69 -16.58 -2.97 -1.90
N GLN A 70 -17.22 -2.39 -0.89
CA GLN A 70 -18.66 -2.10 -0.93
C GLN A 70 -18.95 -0.94 -1.88
N LYS A 71 -19.87 -1.21 -2.82
CA LYS A 71 -20.26 -0.28 -3.87
C LYS A 71 -21.67 0.25 -3.67
N VAL A 72 -21.84 1.53 -3.97
CA VAL A 72 -23.12 2.17 -4.28
C VAL A 72 -23.06 2.57 -5.75
N ASP A 73 -23.89 1.93 -6.57
CA ASP A 73 -23.81 2.02 -8.04
C ASP A 73 -22.40 1.66 -8.54
N GLU A 74 -21.69 2.61 -9.15
CA GLU A 74 -20.31 2.44 -9.64
C GLU A 74 -19.25 2.97 -8.67
N SER A 75 -19.65 3.56 -7.54
CA SER A 75 -18.73 4.20 -6.59
C SER A 75 -18.54 3.37 -5.33
N HIS A 76 -17.35 3.45 -4.72
CA HIS A 76 -17.05 2.78 -3.46
C HIS A 76 -17.13 3.77 -2.31
N CYS A 77 -18.10 3.60 -1.41
CA CYS A 77 -18.38 4.55 -0.32
C CYS A 77 -17.16 4.76 0.60
N CYS A 78 -16.47 3.69 0.97
CA CYS A 78 -15.28 3.75 1.81
C CYS A 78 -14.07 4.37 1.08
N VAL A 79 -13.95 4.19 -0.24
CA VAL A 79 -12.89 4.84 -1.03
C VAL A 79 -13.14 6.34 -1.09
N GLN A 80 -14.36 6.77 -1.39
CA GLN A 80 -14.75 8.18 -1.36
C GLN A 80 -14.53 8.80 0.02
N TYR A 81 -14.80 8.06 1.09
CA TYR A 81 -14.49 8.53 2.44
C TYR A 81 -12.99 8.80 2.59
N ILE A 82 -12.12 7.86 2.18
CA ILE A 82 -10.66 8.01 2.28
C ILE A 82 -10.14 9.13 1.35
N GLU A 83 -10.72 9.31 0.17
CA GLU A 83 -10.38 10.45 -0.71
C GLU A 83 -10.60 11.82 -0.03
N ASN A 84 -11.51 11.89 0.94
CA ASN A 84 -11.76 13.09 1.75
C ASN A 84 -10.95 13.11 3.08
N HIS A 85 -10.23 12.02 3.41
CA HIS A 85 -9.45 11.82 4.64
C HIS A 85 -8.12 11.12 4.31
N VAL A 86 -7.38 11.72 3.37
CA VAL A 86 -6.18 11.11 2.78
C VAL A 86 -5.03 10.94 3.78
N ASP A 87 -5.06 11.66 4.90
CA ASP A 87 -4.13 11.52 6.02
C ASP A 87 -4.15 10.10 6.64
N LEU A 88 -5.26 9.36 6.46
CA LEU A 88 -5.34 7.95 6.83
C LEU A 88 -4.34 7.08 6.06
N LEU A 89 -4.09 7.39 4.79
CA LEU A 89 -3.12 6.67 3.97
C LEU A 89 -1.69 6.94 4.46
N ASP A 90 -1.37 8.20 4.77
CA ASP A 90 -0.07 8.57 5.34
C ASP A 90 0.14 7.89 6.69
N PHE A 91 -0.89 7.82 7.53
CA PHE A 91 -0.84 7.11 8.81
C PHE A 91 -0.51 5.61 8.61
N LEU A 92 -1.18 4.93 7.68
CA LEU A 92 -0.89 3.52 7.37
C LEU A 92 0.57 3.33 6.92
N VAL A 93 1.12 4.25 6.13
CA VAL A 93 2.54 4.21 5.72
C VAL A 93 3.47 4.46 6.91
N VAL A 94 3.18 5.44 7.77
CA VAL A 94 4.00 5.75 8.96
C VAL A 94 4.01 4.58 9.95
N CYS A 95 2.89 3.85 10.07
CA CYS A 95 2.76 2.72 10.97
C CYS A 95 3.63 1.50 10.64
N TYR A 96 4.25 1.43 9.45
CA TYR A 96 5.30 0.43 9.18
C TYR A 96 6.47 0.50 10.18
N LYS A 97 6.68 1.65 10.85
CA LYS A 97 7.68 1.80 11.92
C LYS A 97 7.32 1.04 13.21
N ASN A 98 6.04 0.73 13.41
CA ASN A 98 5.58 -0.07 14.54
C ASN A 98 5.53 -1.55 14.12
N LEU A 99 6.51 -2.31 14.59
CA LEU A 99 6.70 -3.72 14.23
C LEU A 99 5.46 -4.59 14.51
N GLU A 100 4.65 -4.24 15.50
CA GLU A 100 3.50 -5.08 15.89
C GLU A 100 2.27 -4.91 14.98
N VAL A 101 2.20 -3.83 14.20
CA VAL A 101 1.07 -3.54 13.30
C VAL A 101 1.49 -3.40 11.84
N ALA A 102 2.78 -3.37 11.54
CA ALA A 102 3.31 -3.11 10.20
C ALA A 102 2.66 -3.99 9.13
N LEU A 103 2.51 -5.30 9.38
CA LEU A 103 1.91 -6.22 8.42
C LEU A 103 0.40 -6.00 8.24
N ASN A 104 -0.32 -5.61 9.30
CA ASN A 104 -1.72 -5.23 9.22
C ASN A 104 -1.88 -3.95 8.38
N CYS A 105 -1.07 -2.93 8.67
CA CYS A 105 -1.07 -1.67 7.93
C CYS A 105 -0.72 -1.89 6.46
N GLY A 106 0.28 -2.72 6.17
CA GLY A 106 0.64 -3.10 4.81
C GLY A 106 -0.48 -3.76 4.04
N ASN A 107 -1.19 -4.70 4.68
CA ASN A 107 -2.36 -5.34 4.08
C ASN A 107 -3.49 -4.34 3.81
N MET A 108 -3.83 -3.51 4.81
CA MET A 108 -4.87 -2.48 4.67
C MET A 108 -4.54 -1.46 3.57
N LEU A 109 -3.28 -1.02 3.51
CA LEU A 109 -2.78 -0.09 2.50
C LEU A 109 -2.81 -0.70 1.10
N ARG A 110 -2.43 -1.97 0.96
CA ARG A 110 -2.49 -2.67 -0.33
C ARG A 110 -3.91 -2.85 -0.86
N GLU A 111 -4.92 -2.93 0.01
CA GLU A 111 -6.31 -2.86 -0.46
C GLU A 111 -6.68 -1.45 -0.95
N CYS A 112 -6.19 -0.39 -0.30
CA CYS A 112 -6.43 0.99 -0.74
C CYS A 112 -5.83 1.29 -2.12
N ILE A 113 -4.57 0.89 -2.35
CA ILE A 113 -3.88 1.19 -3.62
C ILE A 113 -4.41 0.41 -4.82
N LYS A 114 -5.40 -0.49 -4.62
CA LYS A 114 -6.16 -1.05 -5.75
C LYS A 114 -6.97 0.02 -6.48
N TYR A 115 -7.28 1.12 -5.81
CA TYR A 115 -8.03 2.24 -6.37
C TYR A 115 -7.05 3.30 -6.92
N PRO A 116 -7.17 3.71 -8.20
CA PRO A 116 -6.22 4.61 -8.83
C PRO A 116 -6.04 5.96 -8.11
N SER A 117 -7.14 6.53 -7.60
CA SER A 117 -7.12 7.81 -6.87
C SER A 117 -6.28 7.76 -5.60
N LEU A 118 -6.45 6.70 -4.80
CA LEU A 118 -5.70 6.50 -3.56
C LEU A 118 -4.23 6.17 -3.82
N ALA A 119 -3.96 5.35 -4.85
CA ALA A 119 -2.58 5.05 -5.24
C ALA A 119 -1.84 6.31 -5.74
N LYS A 120 -2.50 7.14 -6.55
CA LYS A 120 -1.96 8.41 -7.02
C LYS A 120 -1.65 9.35 -5.86
N TYR A 121 -2.55 9.45 -4.87
CA TYR A 121 -2.27 10.24 -3.67
C TYR A 121 -0.98 9.80 -2.97
N ILE A 122 -0.82 8.49 -2.74
CA ILE A 122 0.37 7.98 -2.04
C ILE A 122 1.63 8.26 -2.85
N LEU A 123 1.64 7.99 -4.16
CA LEU A 123 2.81 8.26 -5.02
C LEU A 123 3.28 9.71 -4.89
N GLU A 124 2.35 10.67 -4.85
CA GLU A 124 2.62 12.10 -4.73
C GLU A 124 2.88 12.57 -3.28
N SER A 125 2.62 11.73 -2.27
CA SER A 125 2.82 12.07 -0.87
C SER A 125 4.29 11.93 -0.45
N ASN A 126 4.72 12.80 0.48
CA ASN A 126 6.02 12.67 1.15
C ASN A 126 6.18 11.32 1.86
N SER A 127 5.09 10.66 2.26
CA SER A 127 5.16 9.35 2.91
C SER A 127 5.68 8.27 1.97
N PHE A 128 5.54 8.42 0.64
CA PHE A 128 6.05 7.45 -0.33
C PHE A 128 7.55 7.18 -0.18
N GLU A 129 8.32 8.23 0.10
CA GLU A 129 9.77 8.09 0.24
C GLU A 129 10.19 7.17 1.39
N LEU A 130 9.30 6.96 2.38
CA LEU A 130 9.56 6.05 3.49
C LEU A 130 9.73 4.60 3.00
N PHE A 131 9.15 4.21 1.86
CA PHE A 131 9.35 2.88 1.30
C PHE A 131 10.81 2.60 0.94
N PHE A 132 11.60 3.60 0.50
CA PHE A 132 13.03 3.41 0.26
C PHE A 132 13.81 3.05 1.53
N GLN A 133 13.28 3.39 2.71
CA GLN A 133 13.85 3.00 4.00
C GLN A 133 13.27 1.66 4.47
N TYR A 134 11.96 1.46 4.31
CA TYR A 134 11.28 0.25 4.81
C TYR A 134 11.73 -1.03 4.12
N VAL A 135 12.03 -0.97 2.81
CA VAL A 135 12.54 -2.15 2.07
C VAL A 135 13.95 -2.57 2.50
N GLU A 136 14.66 -1.72 3.26
CA GLU A 136 15.99 -2.00 3.80
C GLU A 136 15.97 -2.33 5.30
N LEU A 137 14.78 -2.50 5.90
CA LEU A 137 14.68 -2.87 7.30
C LEU A 137 15.32 -4.24 7.57
N PRO A 138 15.95 -4.43 8.75
CA PRO A 138 16.56 -5.71 9.11
C PRO A 138 15.52 -6.80 9.38
N ASN A 139 14.28 -6.43 9.71
CA ASN A 139 13.18 -7.38 9.84
C ASN A 139 12.72 -7.79 8.44
N PHE A 140 13.02 -9.03 8.06
CA PHE A 140 12.75 -9.57 6.73
C PHE A 140 11.26 -9.54 6.37
N ASP A 141 10.38 -9.92 7.28
CA ASP A 141 8.93 -9.99 7.00
C ASP A 141 8.37 -8.60 6.68
N ILE A 142 8.77 -7.59 7.46
CA ILE A 142 8.34 -6.21 7.27
C ILE A 142 8.97 -5.60 6.01
N ALA A 143 10.27 -5.83 5.78
CA ALA A 143 10.95 -5.34 4.59
C ALA A 143 10.36 -5.95 3.31
N SER A 144 10.08 -7.25 3.31
CA SER A 144 9.43 -7.94 2.20
C SER A 144 7.99 -7.45 1.99
N ASP A 145 7.24 -7.18 3.07
CA ASP A 145 5.89 -6.65 2.99
C ASP A 145 5.88 -5.22 2.41
N ALA A 146 6.77 -4.35 2.89
CA ALA A 146 6.96 -3.01 2.35
C ALA A 146 7.39 -3.03 0.88
N LEU A 147 8.24 -3.99 0.51
CA LEU A 147 8.69 -4.18 -0.87
C LEU A 147 7.54 -4.58 -1.81
N ASN A 148 6.62 -5.43 -1.34
CA ASN A 148 5.41 -5.76 -2.10
C ASN A 148 4.49 -4.55 -2.28
N THR A 149 4.30 -3.73 -1.23
CA THR A 149 3.51 -2.50 -1.33
C THR A 149 4.16 -1.48 -2.26
N PHE A 150 5.49 -1.32 -2.16
CA PHE A 150 6.27 -0.43 -3.02
C PHE A 150 6.20 -0.86 -4.49
N LYS A 151 6.28 -2.17 -4.74
CA LYS A 151 6.07 -2.75 -6.06
C LYS A 151 4.68 -2.39 -6.60
N ASP A 152 3.62 -2.71 -5.84
CA ASP A 152 2.25 -2.47 -6.29
C ASP A 152 1.99 -0.99 -6.62
N LEU A 153 2.53 -0.06 -5.82
CA LEU A 153 2.47 1.38 -6.10
C LEU A 153 3.12 1.75 -7.45
N LEU A 154 4.23 1.09 -7.80
CA LEU A 154 5.01 1.39 -9.01
C LEU A 154 4.57 0.62 -10.26
N THR A 155 3.69 -0.38 -10.14
CA THR A 155 3.33 -1.23 -11.29
C THR A 155 1.83 -1.37 -11.52
N ARG A 156 0.96 -1.04 -10.55
CA ARG A 156 -0.47 -1.35 -10.67
C ARG A 156 -1.23 -0.38 -11.58
N HIS A 157 -0.92 0.91 -11.51
CA HIS A 157 -1.62 1.97 -12.25
C HIS A 157 -0.63 2.70 -13.14
N GLU A 158 -0.31 2.11 -14.29
CA GLU A 158 0.78 2.53 -15.18
C GLU A 158 0.74 4.02 -15.56
N ASP A 159 -0.46 4.55 -15.82
CA ASP A 159 -0.63 5.97 -16.17
C ASP A 159 -0.27 6.90 -15.01
N ALA A 160 -0.71 6.57 -13.78
CA ALA A 160 -0.39 7.36 -12.59
C ALA A 160 1.11 7.29 -12.27
N VAL A 161 1.71 6.11 -12.44
CA VAL A 161 3.16 5.91 -12.28
C VAL A 161 3.94 6.74 -13.31
N SER A 162 3.51 6.74 -14.57
CA SER A 162 4.16 7.54 -15.62
C SER A 162 4.10 9.03 -15.32
N GLU A 163 2.93 9.55 -14.93
CA GLU A 163 2.75 10.95 -14.54
C GLU A 163 3.69 11.33 -13.38
N PHE A 164 3.75 10.50 -12.35
CA PHE A 164 4.62 10.67 -11.19
C PHE A 164 6.10 10.66 -11.59
N LEU A 165 6.55 9.65 -12.35
CA LEU A 165 7.95 9.48 -12.74
C LEU A 165 8.43 10.58 -13.70
N ILE A 166 7.56 11.11 -14.56
CA ILE A 166 7.88 12.27 -15.40
C ILE A 166 8.17 13.49 -14.51
N SER A 167 7.32 13.72 -13.52
CA SER A 167 7.39 14.91 -12.65
C SER A 167 8.54 14.83 -11.62
N HIS A 168 8.85 13.62 -11.14
CA HIS A 168 9.80 13.38 -10.05
C HIS A 168 11.08 12.66 -10.50
N TYR A 169 11.37 12.63 -11.80
CA TYR A 169 12.41 11.80 -12.40
C TYR A 169 13.75 11.82 -11.64
N GLU A 170 14.34 13.00 -11.44
CA GLU A 170 15.67 13.13 -10.82
C GLU A 170 15.68 12.65 -9.36
N GLN A 171 14.67 13.05 -8.58
CA GLN A 171 14.54 12.69 -7.17
C GLN A 171 14.30 11.19 -7.01
N PHE A 172 13.35 10.63 -7.77
CA PHE A 172 13.01 9.22 -7.72
C PHE A 172 14.20 8.34 -8.08
N PHE A 173 14.85 8.57 -9.23
CA PHE A 173 15.93 7.69 -9.67
C PHE A 173 17.23 7.84 -8.86
N GLU A 174 17.48 8.99 -8.23
CA GLU A 174 18.60 9.10 -7.27
C GLU A 174 18.34 8.30 -5.99
N LEU A 175 17.09 8.24 -5.50
CA LEU A 175 16.71 7.36 -4.40
C LEU A 175 16.75 5.88 -4.85
N TYR A 176 16.18 5.56 -6.01
CA TYR A 176 16.11 4.20 -6.54
C TYR A 176 17.47 3.60 -6.81
N LYS A 177 18.44 4.41 -7.25
CA LYS A 177 19.85 4.02 -7.39
C LYS A 177 20.41 3.43 -6.11
N ARG A 178 20.04 3.92 -4.93
CA ARG A 178 20.50 3.38 -3.64
C ARG A 178 20.07 1.93 -3.45
N LEU A 179 18.84 1.60 -3.87
CA LEU A 179 18.33 0.23 -3.82
C LEU A 179 19.07 -0.68 -4.82
N LEU A 180 19.36 -0.18 -6.02
CA LEU A 180 20.13 -0.92 -7.03
C LEU A 180 21.57 -1.22 -6.59
N THR A 181 22.13 -0.39 -5.72
CA THR A 181 23.48 -0.57 -5.16
C THR A 181 23.46 -1.04 -3.70
N SER A 182 22.32 -1.55 -3.22
CA SER A 182 22.18 -2.00 -1.83
C SER A 182 23.08 -3.19 -1.53
N ASP A 183 23.58 -3.24 -0.29
CA ASP A 183 24.29 -4.40 0.26
C ASP A 183 23.32 -5.56 0.56
N ASN A 184 22.02 -5.26 0.72
CA ASN A 184 20.99 -6.28 0.84
C ASN A 184 20.74 -6.93 -0.52
N TYR A 185 21.17 -8.19 -0.66
CA TYR A 185 21.02 -8.97 -1.89
C TYR A 185 19.56 -9.05 -2.35
N VAL A 186 18.61 -9.26 -1.44
CA VAL A 186 17.19 -9.42 -1.78
C VAL A 186 16.64 -8.08 -2.31
N THR A 187 16.88 -6.99 -1.59
CA THR A 187 16.46 -5.65 -2.03
C THR A 187 17.06 -5.32 -3.38
N ARG A 188 18.39 -5.45 -3.53
CA ARG A 188 19.08 -5.21 -4.81
C ARG A 188 18.48 -6.02 -5.95
N ARG A 189 18.28 -7.32 -5.77
CA ARG A 189 17.74 -8.21 -6.80
C ARG A 189 16.30 -7.84 -7.19
N GLN A 190 15.44 -7.57 -6.20
CA GLN A 190 14.04 -7.23 -6.47
C GLN A 190 13.92 -5.83 -7.09
N SER A 191 14.70 -4.85 -6.64
CA SER A 191 14.72 -3.51 -7.24
C SER A 191 15.18 -3.54 -8.70
N VAL A 192 16.14 -4.40 -9.07
CA VAL A 192 16.51 -4.59 -10.49
C VAL A 192 15.34 -5.17 -11.29
N LYS A 193 14.64 -6.17 -10.73
CA LYS A 193 13.46 -6.76 -11.37
C LYS A 193 12.36 -5.72 -11.58
N PHE A 194 11.98 -4.98 -10.54
CA PHE A 194 10.90 -3.99 -10.62
C PHE A 194 11.24 -2.83 -11.54
N LEU A 195 12.51 -2.41 -11.58
CA LEU A 195 12.98 -1.39 -12.51
C LEU A 195 12.66 -1.76 -13.95
N SER A 196 12.88 -3.02 -14.32
CA SER A 196 12.53 -3.50 -15.66
C SER A 196 11.02 -3.58 -15.87
N GLU A 197 10.25 -3.97 -14.85
CA GLU A 197 8.79 -4.07 -14.95
C GLU A 197 8.19 -2.70 -15.26
N PHE A 198 8.40 -1.67 -14.43
CA PHE A 198 7.76 -0.38 -14.69
C PHE A 198 8.38 0.40 -15.86
N LEU A 199 9.68 0.29 -16.14
CA LEU A 199 10.27 1.03 -17.27
C LEU A 199 9.79 0.51 -18.63
N LEU A 200 9.46 -0.78 -18.74
CA LEU A 200 9.04 -1.38 -20.01
C LEU A 200 7.56 -1.17 -20.33
N GLU A 201 6.79 -0.60 -19.41
CA GLU A 201 5.38 -0.28 -19.66
C GLU A 201 5.22 0.82 -20.71
N ALA A 202 4.15 0.71 -21.51
CA ALA A 202 3.92 1.59 -22.65
C ALA A 202 3.85 3.09 -22.26
N PRO A 203 3.17 3.48 -21.16
CA PRO A 203 3.18 4.86 -20.68
C PRO A 203 4.58 5.38 -20.28
N ASN A 204 5.51 4.49 -19.96
CA ASN A 204 6.86 4.83 -19.47
C ASN A 204 7.92 4.88 -20.57
N ALA A 205 7.55 4.75 -21.85
CA ALA A 205 8.50 4.67 -22.95
C ALA A 205 9.47 5.87 -23.05
N GLN A 206 9.02 7.09 -22.71
CA GLN A 206 9.89 8.28 -22.71
C GLN A 206 10.85 8.28 -21.52
N ILE A 207 10.37 7.87 -20.33
CA ILE A 207 11.17 7.72 -19.11
C ILE A 207 12.27 6.67 -19.35
N MET A 208 11.91 5.53 -19.94
CA MET A 208 12.86 4.47 -20.31
C MET A 208 13.94 5.00 -21.25
N LYS A 209 13.55 5.69 -22.33
CA LYS A 209 14.50 6.27 -23.29
C LYS A 209 15.47 7.24 -22.61
N ARG A 210 14.97 8.10 -21.71
CA ARG A 210 15.82 8.99 -20.92
C ARG A 210 16.78 8.19 -20.03
N TYR A 211 16.26 7.21 -19.29
CA TYR A 211 17.02 6.38 -18.35
C TYR A 211 18.20 5.64 -19.01
N ILE A 212 17.98 5.03 -20.17
CA ILE A 212 19.05 4.26 -20.86
C ILE A 212 20.12 5.14 -21.50
N LEU A 213 19.82 6.42 -21.78
CA LEU A 213 20.77 7.37 -22.36
C LEU A 213 21.70 7.98 -21.31
N GLU A 214 21.36 7.87 -20.02
CA GLU A 214 22.18 8.39 -18.94
C GLU A 214 23.31 7.43 -18.56
N VAL A 215 24.54 7.87 -18.82
CA VAL A 215 25.79 7.12 -18.54
C VAL A 215 25.84 6.60 -17.10
N ARG A 216 25.32 7.36 -16.12
CA ARG A 216 25.32 6.97 -14.70
C ARG A 216 24.51 5.69 -14.45
N TYR A 217 23.36 5.53 -15.09
CA TYR A 217 22.50 4.35 -14.92
C TYR A 217 23.01 3.17 -15.73
N LEU A 218 23.56 3.43 -16.92
CA LEU A 218 24.22 2.39 -17.73
C LEU A 218 25.37 1.72 -16.96
N ASN A 219 26.22 2.51 -16.30
CA ASN A 219 27.33 2.00 -15.50
C ASN A 219 26.85 1.09 -14.36
N ILE A 220 25.73 1.43 -13.70
CA ILE A 220 25.13 0.61 -12.64
C ILE A 220 24.66 -0.72 -13.22
N MET A 221 23.89 -0.69 -14.32
CA MET A 221 23.38 -1.90 -14.97
C MET A 221 24.52 -2.82 -15.44
N MET A 222 25.57 -2.26 -16.04
CA MET A 222 26.76 -3.02 -16.42
C MET A 222 27.50 -3.62 -15.23
N GLY A 223 27.53 -2.94 -14.09
CA GLY A 223 28.07 -3.47 -12.83
C GLY A 223 27.26 -4.66 -12.32
N LEU A 224 25.93 -4.56 -12.37
CA LEU A 224 25.02 -5.63 -11.93
C LEU A 224 25.14 -6.89 -12.79
N LEU A 225 25.37 -6.75 -14.10
CA LEU A 225 25.61 -7.89 -15.00
C LEU A 225 26.89 -8.69 -14.68
N LYS A 226 27.84 -8.13 -13.94
CA LYS A 226 29.08 -8.83 -13.51
C LYS A 226 28.91 -9.59 -12.20
N VAL A 227 27.84 -9.31 -11.46
CA VAL A 227 27.60 -9.79 -10.09
C VAL A 227 26.41 -10.77 -10.02
N LEU A 228 25.58 -10.79 -11.07
CA LEU A 228 24.57 -11.82 -11.33
C LEU A 228 25.20 -13.06 -11.97
#